data_AF-M2Z9B6-F1
#
_entry.id   AF-M2Z9B6-F1
#
_cell.length_a   1.000
_cell.length_b   1.000
_cell.length_c   1.000
_cell.angle_alpha   90.00
_cell.angle_beta   90.00
_cell.angle_gamma   90.00
#
_symmetry.space_group_name_H-M   'P 1'
#
loop_
_entity.id
_entity.type
_entity.pdbx_description
1 polymer ?
#
loop_
_entity_poly.entity_id
_entity_poly.type
_entity_poly.pdbx_seq_one_letter_code
_entity_poly.pdbx_strand_id
1 'polypeptide(L)'
;MPKIPKKAQTEGSTTFDPDTFFESWRKEEITPPYDNDFRKFVIKAFGLSPRDTYAYRATAEVTLLQAQTYMEFGAQNGLHGWYRDSEGQLRAQRNAPNATDIAAYTDIFRPTTNTSKALIALASNAKKETIRADVAKHLQSLYAPPDSSLKLVVNKSKTHVNPSFDVWAWSNQNLEWAGPEASTANIKISHAILPVLYHHFGCVTPSYEALSYIQQIARGRTILDIGSGNGYWAYMLRRFESNAKKALKVTAVDNGLSEWRTMWIGDTIEADGYSWLQQNQGGKDGVLLLVYPMVGEDFTSKMIKAYKGTTIIAAGSQNGNGYTAFAKETIDAWVAREMPSWSKTLQIPLPSFAAKDEALFVFEKIEANGQGGNGA
;
A
#
# COMPACT_ATOMS: atom_id res chain seq x y z
N MET A 1 -23.50 4.54 11.74
CA MET A 1 -22.14 4.01 11.52
C MET A 1 -21.51 3.76 12.88
N PRO A 2 -20.73 2.68 13.07
CA PRO A 2 -19.96 2.49 14.29
C PRO A 2 -18.97 3.65 14.46
N LYS A 3 -18.82 4.16 15.69
CA LYS A 3 -17.87 5.23 15.98
C LYS A 3 -16.44 4.72 15.80
N ILE A 4 -15.55 5.56 15.31
CA ILE A 4 -14.12 5.23 15.25
C ILE A 4 -13.58 5.07 16.68
N PRO A 5 -12.96 3.94 17.03
CA PRO A 5 -12.37 3.72 18.34
C PRO A 5 -11.39 4.84 18.74
N LYS A 6 -11.47 5.27 20.01
CA LYS A 6 -10.58 6.32 20.57
C LYS A 6 -9.28 5.78 21.18
N LYS A 7 -8.97 4.51 20.89
CA LYS A 7 -7.74 3.82 21.27
C LYS A 7 -7.39 2.83 20.17
N ALA A 8 -6.11 2.54 20.01
CA ALA A 8 -5.70 1.41 19.19
C ALA A 8 -6.28 0.12 19.80
N GLN A 9 -6.86 -0.74 18.96
CA GLN A 9 -7.49 -1.98 19.39
C GLN A 9 -7.71 -2.92 18.22
N THR A 10 -7.77 -4.21 18.49
CA THR A 10 -8.41 -5.19 17.61
C THR A 10 -9.72 -5.62 18.25
N GLU A 11 -10.83 -5.55 17.51
CA GLU A 11 -12.11 -6.02 18.01
C GLU A 11 -12.03 -7.52 18.34
N GLY A 12 -12.64 -7.94 19.45
CA GLY A 12 -12.54 -9.33 19.94
C GLY A 12 -11.19 -9.69 20.58
N SER A 13 -10.21 -8.77 20.60
CA SER A 13 -8.96 -8.91 21.34
C SER A 13 -9.02 -8.15 22.66
N THR A 14 -8.47 -8.72 23.72
CA THR A 14 -8.29 -8.03 25.01
C THR A 14 -6.85 -7.57 25.25
N THR A 15 -5.93 -7.90 24.35
CA THR A 15 -4.48 -7.72 24.58
C THR A 15 -3.76 -7.00 23.44
N PHE A 16 -4.43 -6.68 22.33
CA PHE A 16 -3.77 -6.00 21.22
C PHE A 16 -3.30 -4.60 21.63
N ASP A 17 -2.02 -4.36 21.44
CA ASP A 17 -1.34 -3.07 21.56
C ASP A 17 -0.31 -2.96 20.43
N PRO A 18 -0.34 -1.90 19.60
CA PRO A 18 0.56 -1.75 18.46
C PRO A 18 2.06 -1.80 18.79
N ASP A 19 2.47 -1.18 19.90
CA ASP A 19 3.88 -1.09 20.28
C ASP A 19 4.39 -2.45 20.75
N THR A 20 3.61 -3.14 21.58
CA THR A 20 3.87 -4.51 22.03
C THR A 20 3.91 -5.47 20.84
N PHE A 21 2.98 -5.34 19.87
CA PHE A 21 2.97 -6.14 18.65
C PHE A 21 4.28 -6.02 17.87
N PHE A 22 4.75 -4.78 17.65
CA PHE A 22 6.00 -4.52 16.92
C PHE A 22 7.24 -4.98 17.70
N GLU A 23 7.23 -4.89 19.02
CA GLU A 23 8.34 -5.37 19.85
C GLU A 23 8.41 -6.90 19.85
N SER A 24 7.27 -7.59 19.97
CA SER A 24 7.20 -9.05 19.82
C SER A 24 7.61 -9.50 18.41
N TRP A 25 7.30 -8.72 17.38
CA TRP A 25 7.80 -8.98 16.01
C TRP A 25 9.32 -8.85 15.92
N ARG A 26 9.89 -7.79 16.51
CA ARG A 26 11.34 -7.56 16.54
C ARG A 26 12.07 -8.68 17.28
N LYS A 27 11.47 -9.23 18.34
CA LYS A 27 12.00 -10.36 19.12
C LYS A 27 11.72 -11.73 18.49
N GLU A 28 11.07 -11.76 17.32
CA GLU A 28 10.70 -13.00 16.61
C GLU A 28 9.74 -13.91 17.41
N GLU A 29 9.00 -13.35 18.39
CA GLU A 29 7.96 -14.06 19.15
C GLU A 29 6.70 -14.27 18.30
N ILE A 30 6.48 -13.35 17.36
CA ILE A 30 5.50 -13.41 16.28
C ILE A 30 6.29 -13.31 14.98
N THR A 31 6.01 -14.24 14.06
CA THR A 31 6.63 -14.31 12.73
C THR A 31 5.54 -14.51 11.67
N PRO A 32 5.84 -14.30 10.37
CA PRO A 32 4.94 -14.73 9.31
C PRO A 32 4.57 -16.23 9.44
N PRO A 33 3.42 -16.66 8.89
CA PRO A 33 2.95 -18.05 8.98
C PRO A 33 3.79 -19.01 8.13
N TYR A 34 5.06 -19.23 8.48
CA TYR A 34 5.96 -20.14 7.77
C TYR A 34 5.53 -21.61 7.88
N ASP A 35 4.66 -21.96 8.84
CA ASP A 35 3.97 -23.25 8.91
C ASP A 35 2.73 -23.33 8.01
N ASN A 36 2.46 -22.27 7.24
CA ASN A 36 1.29 -22.08 6.37
C ASN A 36 -0.08 -22.17 7.10
N ASP A 37 -0.09 -21.99 8.42
CA ASP A 37 -1.31 -21.86 9.21
C ASP A 37 -1.62 -20.37 9.44
N PHE A 38 -2.21 -19.75 8.41
CA PHE A 38 -2.58 -18.34 8.42
C PHE A 38 -3.60 -18.02 9.51
N ARG A 39 -4.55 -18.91 9.74
CA ARG A 39 -5.56 -18.75 10.80
C ARG A 39 -4.92 -18.70 12.17
N LYS A 40 -4.05 -19.65 12.50
CA LYS A 40 -3.30 -19.66 13.77
C LYS A 40 -2.44 -18.42 13.92
N PHE A 41 -1.78 -17.97 12.84
CA PHE A 41 -1.03 -16.73 12.84
C PHE A 41 -1.90 -15.53 13.22
N VAL A 42 -3.04 -15.30 12.54
CA VAL A 42 -3.90 -14.14 12.83
C VAL A 42 -4.45 -14.22 14.25
N ILE A 43 -4.87 -15.40 14.71
CA ILE A 43 -5.36 -15.60 16.09
C ILE A 43 -4.29 -15.23 17.11
N LYS A 44 -3.07 -15.76 16.94
CA LYS A 44 -1.96 -15.51 17.87
C LYS A 44 -1.52 -14.04 17.82
N ALA A 45 -1.27 -13.52 16.63
CA ALA A 45 -0.68 -12.20 16.43
C ALA A 45 -1.59 -11.08 16.94
N PHE A 46 -2.91 -11.22 16.79
CA PHE A 46 -3.86 -10.20 17.19
C PHE A 46 -4.61 -10.54 18.49
N GLY A 47 -4.24 -11.63 19.18
CA GLY A 47 -4.84 -12.03 20.45
C GLY A 47 -6.34 -12.34 20.36
N LEU A 48 -6.75 -13.02 19.29
CA LEU A 48 -8.16 -13.37 19.05
C LEU A 48 -8.53 -14.71 19.69
N SER A 49 -9.84 -14.96 19.76
CA SER A 49 -10.35 -16.27 20.19
C SER A 49 -10.02 -17.37 19.18
N PRO A 50 -9.64 -18.59 19.63
CA PRO A 50 -9.56 -19.76 18.75
C PRO A 50 -10.88 -20.15 18.09
N ARG A 51 -12.01 -19.59 18.53
CA ARG A 51 -13.35 -19.77 17.95
C ARG A 51 -13.86 -18.48 17.30
N ASP A 52 -12.97 -17.58 16.89
CA ASP A 52 -13.35 -16.34 16.21
C ASP A 52 -14.13 -16.63 14.93
N THR A 53 -15.26 -15.95 14.79
CA THR A 53 -16.18 -16.03 13.64
C THR A 53 -16.38 -14.68 12.97
N TYR A 54 -15.45 -13.74 13.15
CA TYR A 54 -15.57 -12.42 12.56
C TYR A 54 -15.58 -12.53 11.03
N ALA A 55 -16.48 -11.77 10.41
CA ALA A 55 -16.65 -11.71 8.98
C ALA A 55 -15.86 -10.51 8.42
N TYR A 56 -14.75 -10.77 7.76
CA TYR A 56 -13.90 -9.79 7.12
C TYR A 56 -14.52 -9.39 5.79
N ARG A 57 -14.79 -8.09 5.60
CA ARG A 57 -15.55 -7.55 4.47
C ARG A 57 -14.69 -6.61 3.63
N ALA A 58 -14.52 -6.95 2.37
CA ALA A 58 -14.03 -6.03 1.35
C ALA A 58 -14.99 -6.11 0.14
N THR A 59 -14.49 -6.48 -1.04
CA THR A 59 -15.35 -6.86 -2.18
C THR A 59 -16.09 -8.19 -1.94
N ALA A 60 -15.49 -9.08 -1.14
CA ALA A 60 -16.08 -10.33 -0.67
C ALA A 60 -16.07 -10.38 0.86
N GLU A 61 -16.91 -11.26 1.42
CA GLU A 61 -16.95 -11.56 2.85
C GLU A 61 -16.29 -12.93 3.12
N VAL A 62 -15.44 -13.01 4.14
CA VAL A 62 -14.73 -14.24 4.51
C VAL A 62 -14.46 -14.29 6.02
N THR A 63 -14.48 -15.48 6.61
CA THR A 63 -14.01 -15.74 7.98
C THR A 63 -12.57 -16.28 7.97
N LEU A 64 -11.87 -16.26 9.11
CA LEU A 64 -10.51 -16.84 9.20
C LEU A 64 -10.48 -18.33 8.80
N LEU A 65 -11.52 -19.09 9.16
CA LEU A 65 -11.61 -20.50 8.78
C LEU A 65 -11.73 -20.64 7.26
N GLN A 66 -12.64 -19.89 6.63
CA GLN A 66 -12.79 -19.93 5.17
C GLN A 66 -11.51 -19.50 4.45
N ALA A 67 -10.85 -18.42 4.91
CA ALA A 67 -9.61 -17.95 4.31
C ALA A 67 -8.50 -19.02 4.36
N GLN A 68 -8.34 -19.70 5.51
CA GLN A 68 -7.42 -20.82 5.67
C GLN A 68 -7.78 -21.99 4.76
N THR A 69 -9.07 -22.37 4.69
CA THR A 69 -9.54 -23.43 3.80
C THR A 69 -9.20 -23.13 2.34
N TYR A 70 -9.41 -21.89 1.86
CA TYR A 70 -9.04 -21.52 0.49
C TYR A 70 -7.52 -21.61 0.25
N MET A 71 -6.69 -21.26 1.23
CA MET A 71 -5.24 -21.46 1.10
C MET A 71 -4.87 -22.94 0.99
N GLU A 72 -5.52 -23.81 1.76
CA GLU A 72 -5.26 -25.26 1.74
C GLU A 72 -5.65 -25.90 0.40
N PHE A 73 -6.61 -25.33 -0.32
CA PHE A 73 -6.91 -25.72 -1.70
C PHE A 73 -5.77 -25.37 -2.68
N GLY A 74 -4.94 -24.37 -2.37
CA GLY A 74 -3.85 -23.92 -3.24
C GLY A 74 -4.34 -23.57 -4.64
N ALA A 75 -3.58 -23.95 -5.68
CA ALA A 75 -3.91 -23.65 -7.08
C ALA A 75 -5.13 -24.41 -7.65
N GLN A 76 -5.76 -25.30 -6.88
CA GLN A 76 -6.91 -26.09 -7.35
C GLN A 76 -8.03 -25.20 -7.88
N ASN A 77 -8.70 -25.65 -8.94
CA ASN A 77 -9.79 -24.94 -9.61
C ASN A 77 -9.46 -23.50 -10.03
N GLY A 78 -8.17 -23.19 -10.25
CA GLY A 78 -7.72 -21.88 -10.73
C GLY A 78 -7.67 -20.79 -9.66
N LEU A 79 -7.69 -21.14 -8.36
CA LEU A 79 -7.58 -20.17 -7.26
C LEU A 79 -6.27 -19.38 -7.27
N HIS A 80 -5.21 -19.90 -7.91
CA HIS A 80 -3.94 -19.20 -8.16
C HIS A 80 -3.77 -18.79 -9.64
N GLY A 81 -4.87 -18.66 -10.38
CA GLY A 81 -4.87 -18.35 -11.82
C GLY A 81 -4.55 -16.89 -12.14
N TRP A 82 -3.37 -16.41 -11.72
CA TRP A 82 -2.99 -15.00 -11.78
C TRP A 82 -2.47 -14.54 -13.14
N TYR A 83 -1.90 -15.44 -13.94
CA TYR A 83 -1.19 -15.06 -15.16
C TYR A 83 -1.95 -15.54 -16.38
N ARG A 84 -2.31 -14.59 -17.24
CA ARG A 84 -3.16 -14.82 -18.40
C ARG A 84 -2.50 -14.27 -19.65
N ASP A 85 -2.60 -15.02 -20.74
CA ASP A 85 -2.13 -14.55 -22.04
C ASP A 85 -3.05 -13.46 -22.63
N SER A 86 -2.70 -12.99 -23.82
CA SER A 86 -3.46 -11.96 -24.55
C SER A 86 -4.89 -12.39 -24.90
N GLU A 87 -5.19 -13.69 -24.92
CA GLU A 87 -6.52 -14.25 -25.18
C GLU A 87 -7.31 -14.47 -23.87
N GLY A 88 -6.73 -14.12 -22.72
CA GLY A 88 -7.32 -14.28 -21.40
C GLY A 88 -7.24 -15.70 -20.84
N GLN A 89 -6.57 -16.61 -21.54
CA GLN A 89 -6.38 -17.99 -21.10
C GLN A 89 -5.29 -18.05 -20.02
N LEU A 90 -5.45 -18.96 -19.07
CA LEU A 90 -4.43 -19.19 -18.05
C LEU A 90 -3.14 -19.65 -18.72
N ARG A 91 -2.03 -18.97 -18.43
CA ARG A 91 -0.73 -19.40 -18.93
C ARG A 91 -0.41 -20.78 -18.35
N ALA A 92 0.14 -21.66 -19.18
CA ALA A 92 0.45 -23.03 -18.78
C ALA A 92 1.32 -23.08 -17.51
N GLN A 93 1.03 -24.02 -16.61
CA GLN A 93 1.71 -24.17 -15.30
C GLN A 93 3.23 -24.26 -15.39
N ARG A 94 3.78 -24.78 -16.50
CA ARG A 94 5.24 -24.82 -16.75
C ARG A 94 5.90 -23.44 -16.78
N ASN A 95 5.11 -22.38 -16.95
CA ASN A 95 5.56 -20.99 -16.93
C ASN A 95 5.24 -20.28 -15.62
N ALA A 96 4.60 -20.94 -14.64
CA ALA A 96 4.30 -20.37 -13.32
C ALA A 96 5.59 -19.94 -12.62
N PRO A 97 5.57 -18.86 -11.82
CA PRO A 97 6.76 -18.41 -11.15
C PRO A 97 7.18 -19.43 -10.09
N ASN A 98 8.47 -19.76 -10.05
CA ASN A 98 9.01 -20.58 -8.97
C ASN A 98 9.33 -19.71 -7.73
N ALA A 99 9.66 -20.35 -6.62
CA ALA A 99 9.99 -19.66 -5.36
C ALA A 99 11.12 -18.62 -5.49
N THR A 100 12.10 -18.86 -6.38
CA THR A 100 13.21 -17.92 -6.66
C THR A 100 12.73 -16.67 -7.39
N ASP A 101 11.78 -16.81 -8.33
CA ASP A 101 11.19 -15.67 -9.03
C ASP A 101 10.35 -14.82 -8.08
N ILE A 102 9.56 -15.47 -7.21
CA ILE A 102 8.77 -14.79 -6.17
C ILE A 102 9.69 -14.08 -5.17
N ALA A 103 10.77 -14.73 -4.73
CA ALA A 103 11.75 -14.13 -3.82
C ALA A 103 12.38 -12.88 -4.47
N ALA A 104 12.81 -12.98 -5.73
CA ALA A 104 13.39 -11.86 -6.46
C ALA A 104 12.41 -10.67 -6.60
N TYR A 105 11.11 -10.94 -6.79
CA TYR A 105 10.09 -9.90 -6.78
C TYR A 105 9.94 -9.25 -5.39
N THR A 106 9.79 -10.04 -4.33
CA THR A 106 9.64 -9.50 -2.97
C THR A 106 10.88 -8.72 -2.50
N ASP A 107 12.07 -9.10 -2.97
CA ASP A 107 13.34 -8.46 -2.65
C ASP A 107 13.43 -7.01 -3.16
N ILE A 108 12.65 -6.63 -4.18
CA ILE A 108 12.60 -5.25 -4.70
C ILE A 108 12.27 -4.26 -3.58
N PHE A 109 11.43 -4.66 -2.65
CA PHE A 109 10.84 -3.78 -1.65
C PHE A 109 11.49 -3.90 -0.25
N ARG A 110 12.48 -4.77 -0.11
CA ARG A 110 13.17 -4.97 1.17
C ARG A 110 13.90 -3.69 1.60
N PRO A 111 13.95 -3.38 2.91
CA PRO A 111 14.68 -2.22 3.40
C PRO A 111 16.21 -2.33 3.15
N THR A 112 16.73 -3.51 2.83
CA THR A 112 18.15 -3.78 2.57
C THR A 112 18.54 -3.72 1.10
N THR A 113 17.59 -3.52 0.18
CA THR A 113 17.82 -3.46 -1.26
C THR A 113 17.73 -2.03 -1.78
N ASN A 114 18.06 -1.85 -3.06
CA ASN A 114 17.87 -0.58 -3.76
C ASN A 114 16.96 -0.90 -4.95
N THR A 115 15.79 -0.26 -5.01
CA THR A 115 14.71 -0.60 -5.96
C THR A 115 15.17 -0.56 -7.40
N SER A 116 15.86 0.51 -7.82
CA SER A 116 16.42 0.62 -9.18
C SER A 116 17.32 -0.56 -9.54
N LYS A 117 18.29 -0.89 -8.68
CA LYS A 117 19.19 -2.04 -8.90
C LYS A 117 18.45 -3.37 -8.86
N ALA A 118 17.49 -3.53 -7.95
CA ALA A 118 16.70 -4.74 -7.82
C ALA A 118 15.81 -4.97 -9.05
N LEU A 119 15.20 -3.93 -9.62
CA LEU A 119 14.44 -4.01 -10.87
C LEU A 119 15.33 -4.39 -12.06
N ILE A 120 16.55 -3.82 -12.16
CA ILE A 120 17.53 -4.23 -13.19
C ILE A 120 17.92 -5.70 -13.02
N ALA A 121 18.16 -6.14 -11.77
CA ALA A 121 18.48 -7.53 -11.46
C ALA A 121 17.30 -8.49 -11.73
N LEU A 122 16.07 -8.05 -11.50
CA LEU A 122 14.86 -8.82 -11.80
C LEU A 122 14.81 -9.14 -13.31
N ALA A 123 15.04 -8.14 -14.16
CA ALA A 123 15.03 -8.27 -15.62
C ALA A 123 16.23 -9.07 -16.16
N SER A 124 17.45 -8.71 -15.76
CA SER A 124 18.68 -9.32 -16.31
C SER A 124 18.85 -10.80 -16.00
N ASN A 125 18.24 -11.29 -14.92
CA ASN A 125 18.26 -12.70 -14.54
C ASN A 125 17.00 -13.47 -15.00
N ALA A 126 16.06 -12.80 -15.68
CA ALA A 126 14.86 -13.44 -16.20
C ALA A 126 15.17 -14.19 -17.51
N LYS A 127 14.68 -15.42 -17.64
CA LYS A 127 14.67 -16.09 -18.95
C LYS A 127 13.61 -15.43 -19.83
N LYS A 128 13.86 -15.36 -21.14
CA LYS A 128 12.88 -14.85 -22.11
C LYS A 128 11.56 -15.62 -21.99
N GLU A 129 10.45 -14.92 -22.22
CA GLU A 129 9.08 -15.48 -22.23
C GLU A 129 8.61 -16.07 -20.89
N THR A 130 9.29 -15.74 -19.78
CA THR A 130 8.84 -16.08 -18.42
C THR A 130 8.02 -14.96 -17.80
N ILE A 131 7.16 -15.32 -16.84
CA ILE A 131 6.39 -14.35 -16.03
C ILE A 131 7.32 -13.31 -15.38
N ARG A 132 8.47 -13.74 -14.86
CA ARG A 132 9.46 -12.81 -14.29
C ARG A 132 9.92 -11.75 -15.28
N ALA A 133 10.13 -12.11 -16.54
CA ALA A 133 10.51 -11.16 -17.58
C ALA A 133 9.39 -10.14 -17.84
N ASP A 134 8.14 -10.61 -17.88
CA ASP A 134 6.96 -9.76 -18.09
C ASP A 134 6.73 -8.80 -16.91
N VAL A 135 6.84 -9.30 -15.68
CA VAL A 135 6.78 -8.49 -14.45
C VAL A 135 7.91 -7.45 -14.43
N ALA A 136 9.14 -7.84 -14.73
CA ALA A 136 10.27 -6.91 -14.73
C ALA A 136 10.09 -5.81 -15.76
N LYS A 137 9.65 -6.15 -16.98
CA LYS A 137 9.32 -5.19 -18.03
C LYS A 137 8.21 -4.23 -17.60
N HIS A 138 7.13 -4.76 -17.03
CA HIS A 138 5.99 -3.98 -16.54
C HIS A 138 6.42 -2.96 -15.47
N LEU A 139 7.07 -3.43 -14.41
CA LEU A 139 7.52 -2.57 -13.31
C LEU A 139 8.55 -1.54 -13.76
N GLN A 140 9.50 -1.90 -14.63
CA GLN A 140 10.47 -0.94 -15.17
C GLN A 140 9.83 0.14 -16.02
N SER A 141 8.77 -0.18 -16.76
CA SER A 141 8.08 0.81 -17.61
C SER A 141 7.31 1.86 -16.82
N LEU A 142 6.91 1.54 -15.57
CA LEU A 142 6.16 2.42 -14.67
C LEU A 142 7.04 3.07 -13.60
N TYR A 143 8.26 2.57 -13.39
CA TYR A 143 9.19 3.11 -12.40
C TYR A 143 9.72 4.48 -12.84
N ALA A 144 9.30 5.52 -12.14
CA ALA A 144 9.77 6.89 -12.31
C ALA A 144 10.37 7.37 -10.97
N PRO A 145 11.64 7.04 -10.66
CA PRO A 145 12.30 7.51 -9.45
C PRO A 145 12.39 9.05 -9.43
N PRO A 146 12.64 9.66 -8.25
CA PRO A 146 12.72 11.11 -8.17
C PRO A 146 13.88 11.64 -9.01
N ASP A 147 13.71 12.83 -9.57
CA ASP A 147 14.79 13.52 -10.26
C ASP A 147 15.97 13.76 -9.30
N SER A 148 17.19 13.58 -9.79
CA SER A 148 18.41 13.73 -9.00
C SER A 148 18.58 15.13 -8.38
N SER A 149 18.00 16.17 -8.98
CA SER A 149 17.97 17.54 -8.45
C SER A 149 17.18 17.67 -7.14
N LEU A 150 16.23 16.76 -6.87
CA LEU A 150 15.47 16.73 -5.62
C LEU A 150 16.30 16.23 -4.42
N LYS A 151 17.47 15.61 -4.70
CA LYS A 151 18.42 15.11 -3.70
C LYS A 151 17.78 14.17 -2.66
N LEU A 152 16.76 13.42 -3.06
CA LEU A 152 16.14 12.40 -2.20
C LEU A 152 17.02 11.14 -2.18
N VAL A 153 17.36 10.66 -0.98
CA VAL A 153 18.28 9.53 -0.80
C VAL A 153 17.67 8.51 0.14
N VAL A 154 17.52 7.27 -0.34
CA VAL A 154 17.01 6.15 0.46
C VAL A 154 18.18 5.30 0.92
N ASN A 155 18.50 5.39 2.21
CA ASN A 155 19.55 4.59 2.84
C ASN A 155 18.99 3.24 3.27
N LYS A 156 19.67 2.16 2.92
CA LYS A 156 19.30 0.80 3.32
C LYS A 156 19.23 0.68 4.85
N SER A 157 18.26 -0.10 5.34
CA SER A 157 18.11 -0.42 6.76
C SER A 157 18.04 -1.93 6.97
N LYS A 158 18.77 -2.41 7.98
CA LYS A 158 18.69 -3.79 8.49
C LYS A 158 17.78 -3.91 9.71
N THR A 159 17.32 -2.80 10.26
CA THR A 159 16.61 -2.72 11.54
C THR A 159 15.17 -2.23 11.39
N HIS A 160 14.74 -1.89 10.16
CA HIS A 160 13.37 -1.53 9.89
C HIS A 160 12.46 -2.76 10.05
N VAL A 161 11.45 -2.63 10.92
CA VAL A 161 10.47 -3.68 11.21
C VAL A 161 9.17 -3.33 10.50
N ASN A 162 8.62 -4.25 9.72
CA ASN A 162 7.35 -4.06 9.01
C ASN A 162 6.58 -5.40 8.90
N PRO A 163 5.72 -5.70 9.88
CA PRO A 163 4.97 -6.95 9.89
C PRO A 163 4.09 -7.16 8.67
N SER A 164 3.43 -6.11 8.16
CA SER A 164 2.63 -6.18 6.92
C SER A 164 3.47 -6.61 5.73
N PHE A 165 4.72 -6.10 5.62
CA PHE A 165 5.64 -6.48 4.55
C PHE A 165 6.05 -7.95 4.63
N ASP A 166 6.40 -8.42 5.82
CA ASP A 166 6.84 -9.80 6.03
C ASP A 166 5.70 -10.81 5.76
N VAL A 167 4.47 -10.50 6.21
CA VAL A 167 3.27 -11.31 5.92
C VAL A 167 2.92 -11.23 4.43
N TRP A 168 3.01 -10.06 3.80
CA TRP A 168 2.81 -9.92 2.37
C TRP A 168 3.79 -10.77 1.56
N ALA A 169 5.08 -10.74 1.90
CA ALA A 169 6.10 -11.50 1.21
C ALA A 169 5.87 -13.01 1.35
N TRP A 170 5.46 -13.48 2.55
CA TRP A 170 5.02 -14.86 2.74
C TRP A 170 3.79 -15.18 1.88
N SER A 171 2.79 -14.28 1.84
CA SER A 171 1.56 -14.51 1.09
C SER A 171 1.83 -14.70 -0.41
N ASN A 172 2.82 -13.98 -0.95
CA ASN A 172 3.23 -14.14 -2.35
C ASN A 172 3.82 -15.53 -2.63
N GLN A 173 4.63 -16.06 -1.69
CA GLN A 173 5.17 -17.41 -1.80
C GLN A 173 4.06 -18.46 -1.72
N ASN A 174 3.14 -18.30 -0.78
CA ASN A 174 2.04 -19.25 -0.59
C ASN A 174 1.05 -19.25 -1.77
N LEU A 175 0.80 -18.08 -2.36
CA LEU A 175 -0.12 -17.89 -3.48
C LEU A 175 0.53 -17.99 -4.85
N GLU A 176 1.81 -18.34 -4.96
CA GLU A 176 2.52 -18.44 -6.25
C GLU A 176 2.47 -17.14 -7.08
N TRP A 177 2.58 -15.99 -6.40
CA TRP A 177 2.50 -14.65 -6.99
C TRP A 177 3.87 -13.97 -7.03
N ALA A 178 4.40 -13.73 -8.23
CA ALA A 178 5.68 -13.05 -8.46
C ALA A 178 5.53 -11.59 -8.93
N GLY A 179 4.37 -10.99 -8.70
CA GLY A 179 4.11 -9.58 -9.01
C GLY A 179 3.30 -9.35 -10.29
N PRO A 180 2.94 -8.08 -10.52
CA PRO A 180 2.03 -7.69 -11.60
C PRO A 180 2.72 -7.65 -12.97
N GLU A 181 1.96 -8.05 -13.99
CA GLU A 181 2.26 -7.82 -15.40
C GLU A 181 1.14 -6.98 -16.03
N ALA A 182 1.28 -6.61 -17.31
CA ALA A 182 0.28 -5.78 -17.98
C ALA A 182 -1.15 -6.38 -17.92
N SER A 183 -1.28 -7.70 -18.05
CA SER A 183 -2.55 -8.43 -17.97
C SER A 183 -3.19 -8.44 -16.58
N THR A 184 -2.45 -8.08 -15.51
CA THR A 184 -2.99 -8.01 -14.15
C THR A 184 -4.18 -7.05 -14.04
N ALA A 185 -4.23 -6.01 -14.89
CA ALA A 185 -5.36 -5.07 -14.96
C ALA A 185 -6.72 -5.75 -15.26
N ASN A 186 -6.69 -6.94 -15.87
CA ASN A 186 -7.89 -7.70 -16.25
C ASN A 186 -8.41 -8.59 -15.12
N ILE A 187 -7.66 -8.76 -14.04
CA ILE A 187 -8.04 -9.66 -12.95
C ILE A 187 -8.93 -8.91 -11.95
N LYS A 188 -10.16 -9.41 -11.78
CA LYS A 188 -11.20 -8.75 -10.96
C LYS A 188 -11.35 -9.28 -9.54
N ILE A 189 -10.68 -10.38 -9.24
CA ILE A 189 -10.72 -11.03 -7.92
C ILE A 189 -9.31 -11.25 -7.40
N SER A 190 -9.15 -11.16 -6.09
CA SER A 190 -7.93 -11.53 -5.38
C SER A 190 -8.22 -12.72 -4.45
N HIS A 191 -7.16 -13.30 -3.88
CA HIS A 191 -7.31 -14.44 -2.97
C HIS A 191 -8.11 -14.09 -1.70
N ALA A 192 -8.76 -15.12 -1.12
CA ALA A 192 -9.64 -15.00 0.05
C ALA A 192 -8.96 -14.49 1.35
N ILE A 193 -7.63 -14.43 1.40
CA ILE A 193 -6.90 -13.83 2.53
C ILE A 193 -6.88 -12.31 2.48
N LEU A 194 -7.15 -11.70 1.31
CA LEU A 194 -7.02 -10.26 1.12
C LEU A 194 -7.89 -9.43 2.09
N PRO A 195 -9.20 -9.76 2.30
CA PRO A 195 -10.00 -9.02 3.28
C PRO A 195 -9.42 -9.10 4.69
N VAL A 196 -8.86 -10.25 5.08
CA VAL A 196 -8.21 -10.41 6.39
C VAL A 196 -7.00 -9.48 6.51
N LEU A 197 -6.14 -9.46 5.49
CA LEU A 197 -4.97 -8.59 5.47
C LEU A 197 -5.35 -7.10 5.45
N TYR A 198 -6.39 -6.71 4.72
CA TYR A 198 -6.91 -5.35 4.71
C TYR A 198 -7.37 -4.90 6.09
N HIS A 199 -8.20 -5.71 6.75
CA HIS A 199 -8.71 -5.40 8.09
C HIS A 199 -7.62 -5.25 9.15
N HIS A 200 -6.49 -5.96 8.99
CA HIS A 200 -5.41 -5.98 9.95
C HIS A 200 -4.26 -5.01 9.64
N PHE A 201 -3.94 -4.74 8.37
CA PHE A 201 -2.78 -3.93 7.97
C PHE A 201 -3.09 -2.79 6.99
N GLY A 202 -4.34 -2.68 6.53
CA GLY A 202 -4.76 -1.70 5.52
C GLY A 202 -4.63 -2.21 4.08
N CYS A 203 -5.11 -1.43 3.12
CA CYS A 203 -5.31 -1.91 1.74
C CYS A 203 -4.04 -2.02 0.89
N VAL A 204 -2.97 -1.35 1.29
CA VAL A 204 -1.68 -1.38 0.61
C VAL A 204 -0.56 -1.38 1.65
N THR A 205 0.44 -2.23 1.45
CA THR A 205 1.57 -2.34 2.36
C THR A 205 2.57 -1.20 2.11
N PRO A 206 2.94 -0.39 3.11
CA PRO A 206 4.00 0.61 2.94
C PRO A 206 5.35 -0.09 2.77
N SER A 207 6.12 0.29 1.74
CA SER A 207 7.53 -0.11 1.64
C SER A 207 8.44 0.83 2.44
N TYR A 208 9.61 0.33 2.83
CA TYR A 208 10.60 1.18 3.49
C TYR A 208 11.03 2.36 2.60
N GLU A 209 11.17 2.14 1.29
CA GLU A 209 11.48 3.19 0.33
C GLU A 209 10.38 4.28 0.31
N ALA A 210 9.11 3.88 0.29
CA ALA A 210 7.98 4.82 0.30
C ALA A 210 7.96 5.67 1.57
N LEU A 211 8.12 5.05 2.74
CA LEU A 211 8.20 5.77 4.02
C LEU A 211 9.39 6.74 4.04
N SER A 212 10.54 6.34 3.48
CA SER A 212 11.73 7.18 3.40
C SER A 212 11.54 8.39 2.48
N TYR A 213 10.87 8.23 1.34
CA TYR A 213 10.55 9.37 0.48
C TYR A 213 9.55 10.30 1.14
N ILE A 214 8.47 9.78 1.72
CA ILE A 214 7.46 10.59 2.43
C ILE A 214 8.13 11.43 3.53
N GLN A 215 9.01 10.83 4.33
CA GLN A 215 9.75 11.52 5.37
C GLN A 215 10.54 12.72 4.82
N GLN A 216 11.31 12.50 3.75
CA GLN A 216 12.17 13.53 3.15
C GLN A 216 11.35 14.63 2.45
N ILE A 217 10.27 14.25 1.78
CA ILE A 217 9.36 15.17 1.09
C ILE A 217 8.57 16.02 2.09
N ALA A 218 8.15 15.44 3.22
CA ALA A 218 7.44 16.18 4.26
C ALA A 218 8.26 17.38 4.76
N ARG A 219 9.59 17.28 4.87
CA ARG A 219 10.48 18.38 5.32
C ARG A 219 10.00 19.02 6.64
N GLY A 220 9.47 18.20 7.55
CA GLY A 220 8.92 18.63 8.84
C GLY A 220 7.47 19.16 8.80
N ARG A 221 6.87 19.31 7.60
CA ARG A 221 5.44 19.58 7.45
C ARG A 221 4.61 18.41 7.99
N THR A 222 3.40 18.70 8.44
CA THR A 222 2.46 17.67 8.89
C THR A 222 1.96 16.86 7.70
N ILE A 223 2.02 15.54 7.79
CA ILE A 223 1.39 14.63 6.82
C ILE A 223 -0.08 14.52 7.20
N LEU A 224 -0.95 14.80 6.24
CA LEU A 224 -2.41 14.75 6.38
C LEU A 224 -2.88 13.46 5.73
N ASP A 225 -3.02 12.40 6.53
CA ASP A 225 -3.50 11.09 6.10
C ASP A 225 -5.04 11.12 6.06
N ILE A 226 -5.60 11.49 4.91
CA ILE A 226 -7.04 11.71 4.72
C ILE A 226 -7.68 10.46 4.11
N GLY A 227 -8.67 9.91 4.79
CA GLY A 227 -9.18 8.55 4.53
C GLY A 227 -8.24 7.49 5.12
N SER A 228 -7.72 7.75 6.32
CA SER A 228 -6.66 6.93 6.95
C SER A 228 -7.04 5.47 7.23
N GLY A 229 -8.32 5.11 7.13
CA GLY A 229 -8.83 3.78 7.39
C GLY A 229 -8.49 3.32 8.80
N ASN A 230 -7.76 2.20 8.90
CA ASN A 230 -7.31 1.67 10.19
C ASN A 230 -6.09 2.39 10.79
N GLY A 231 -5.47 3.33 10.07
CA GLY A 231 -4.33 4.11 10.52
C GLY A 231 -2.99 3.36 10.52
N TYR A 232 -2.86 2.21 9.84
CA TYR A 232 -1.57 1.49 9.76
C TYR A 232 -0.46 2.36 9.14
N TRP A 233 -0.76 3.09 8.06
CA TRP A 233 0.20 4.01 7.44
C TRP A 233 0.60 5.15 8.38
N ALA A 234 -0.37 5.79 9.05
CA ALA A 234 -0.08 6.80 10.06
C ALA A 234 0.82 6.26 11.19
N TYR A 235 0.54 5.05 11.68
CA TYR A 235 1.36 4.38 12.69
C TYR A 235 2.79 4.11 12.19
N MET A 236 2.94 3.55 10.98
CA MET A 236 4.24 3.28 10.36
C MET A 236 5.06 4.55 10.13
N LEU A 237 4.43 5.65 9.69
CA LEU A 237 5.09 6.95 9.50
C LEU A 237 5.56 7.55 10.84
N ARG A 238 4.71 7.50 11.88
CA ARG A 238 5.07 8.00 13.23
C ARG A 238 6.24 7.25 13.84
N ARG A 239 6.40 5.95 13.52
CA ARG A 239 7.48 5.09 14.01
C ARG A 239 8.72 5.06 13.13
N PHE A 240 8.66 5.65 11.94
CA PHE A 240 9.75 5.56 10.96
C PHE A 240 11.06 6.17 11.49
N GLU A 241 10.97 7.28 12.22
CA GLU A 241 12.09 7.96 12.85
C GLU A 241 12.14 7.70 14.36
N SER A 242 13.21 7.06 14.83
CA SER A 242 13.43 6.81 16.26
C SER A 242 13.91 8.05 17.01
N ASN A 243 14.45 9.05 16.29
CA ASN A 243 14.84 10.32 16.90
C ASN A 243 13.61 11.23 17.04
N ALA A 244 13.21 11.51 18.27
CA ALA A 244 12.06 12.38 18.57
C ALA A 244 12.11 13.76 17.89
N LYS A 245 13.31 14.31 17.62
CA LYS A 245 13.47 15.60 16.91
C LYS A 245 13.17 15.51 15.42
N LYS A 246 13.20 14.31 14.84
CA LYS A 246 12.89 14.00 13.44
C LYS A 246 11.55 13.27 13.28
N ALA A 247 10.82 13.07 14.38
CA ALA A 247 9.55 12.38 14.37
C ALA A 247 8.59 13.03 13.37
N LEU A 248 7.96 12.20 12.55
CA LEU A 248 6.98 12.67 11.57
C LEU A 248 5.68 13.04 12.28
N LYS A 249 5.16 14.21 11.95
CA LYS A 249 3.84 14.64 12.39
C LYS A 249 2.81 14.11 11.41
N VAL A 250 1.89 13.29 11.88
CA VAL A 250 0.81 12.73 11.06
C VAL A 250 -0.53 13.04 11.70
N THR A 251 -1.41 13.69 10.94
CA THR A 251 -2.82 13.88 11.30
C THR A 251 -3.65 12.91 10.48
N ALA A 252 -4.30 11.96 11.16
CA ALA A 252 -5.17 10.97 10.52
C ALA A 252 -6.62 11.44 10.60
N VAL A 253 -7.31 11.44 9.46
CA VAL A 253 -8.71 11.83 9.34
C VAL A 253 -9.46 10.72 8.60
N ASP A 254 -10.59 10.29 9.14
CA ASP A 254 -11.44 9.29 8.51
C ASP A 254 -12.90 9.49 8.93
N ASN A 255 -13.86 9.08 8.11
CA ASN A 255 -15.28 9.24 8.41
C ASN A 255 -15.93 7.96 8.99
N GLY A 256 -15.18 6.86 9.07
CA GLY A 256 -15.64 5.59 9.64
C GLY A 256 -16.61 4.81 8.74
N LEU A 257 -16.66 5.11 7.44
CA LEU A 257 -17.49 4.35 6.50
C LEU A 257 -17.01 2.89 6.35
N SER A 258 -15.70 2.69 6.32
CA SER A 258 -15.10 1.36 6.24
C SER A 258 -14.95 0.74 7.62
N GLU A 259 -15.35 -0.53 7.73
CA GLU A 259 -15.19 -1.31 8.96
C GLU A 259 -13.81 -1.98 8.98
N TRP A 260 -13.09 -1.87 10.10
CA TRP A 260 -11.75 -2.45 10.27
C TRP A 260 -11.71 -3.31 11.53
N ARG A 261 -11.10 -4.49 11.42
CA ARG A 261 -10.95 -5.40 12.58
C ARG A 261 -9.93 -4.85 13.57
N THR A 262 -8.85 -4.26 13.06
CA THR A 262 -7.78 -3.64 13.85
C THR A 262 -7.70 -2.16 13.55
N MET A 263 -7.61 -1.33 14.57
CA MET A 263 -7.28 0.09 14.52
C MET A 263 -5.90 0.29 15.15
N TRP A 264 -4.95 0.86 14.40
CA TRP A 264 -3.55 1.01 14.83
C TRP A 264 -3.29 2.27 15.65
N ILE A 265 -4.20 3.23 15.58
CA ILE A 265 -4.11 4.50 16.30
C ILE A 265 -5.45 4.81 16.96
N GLY A 266 -5.42 5.57 18.05
CA GLY A 266 -6.61 5.98 18.80
C GLY A 266 -7.04 7.43 18.59
N ASP A 267 -6.23 8.20 17.86
CA ASP A 267 -6.36 9.65 17.70
C ASP A 267 -6.86 10.05 16.30
N THR A 268 -7.44 9.12 15.54
CA THR A 268 -8.09 9.43 14.26
C THR A 268 -9.20 10.46 14.48
N ILE A 269 -9.11 11.56 13.74
CA ILE A 269 -10.15 12.59 13.71
C ILE A 269 -11.32 12.05 12.88
N GLU A 270 -12.46 11.86 13.54
CA GLU A 270 -13.69 11.38 12.93
C GLU A 270 -14.38 12.52 12.17
N ALA A 271 -14.10 12.64 10.88
CA ALA A 271 -14.63 13.69 10.02
C ALA A 271 -14.62 13.28 8.55
N ASP A 272 -15.54 13.84 7.77
CA ASP A 272 -15.42 13.84 6.32
C ASP A 272 -14.17 14.65 5.90
N GLY A 273 -13.31 14.05 5.06
CA GLY A 273 -12.03 14.63 4.68
C GLY A 273 -12.16 15.97 3.95
N TYR A 274 -13.19 16.14 3.11
CA TYR A 274 -13.43 17.38 2.39
C TYR A 274 -13.76 18.51 3.37
N SER A 275 -14.71 18.23 4.25
CA SER A 275 -15.17 19.15 5.30
C SER A 275 -14.02 19.52 6.24
N TRP A 276 -13.20 18.53 6.63
CA TRP A 276 -12.03 18.76 7.47
C TRP A 276 -11.02 19.68 6.77
N LEU A 277 -10.71 19.46 5.49
CA LEU A 277 -9.82 20.34 4.73
C LEU A 277 -10.37 21.76 4.67
N GLN A 278 -11.66 21.97 4.39
CA GLN A 278 -12.27 23.31 4.37
C GLN A 278 -12.12 24.04 5.71
N GLN A 279 -12.33 23.33 6.82
CA GLN A 279 -12.20 23.89 8.18
C GLN A 279 -10.75 24.13 8.60
N ASN A 280 -9.79 23.46 7.95
CA ASN A 280 -8.37 23.55 8.26
C ASN A 280 -7.57 24.26 7.15
N GLN A 281 -8.13 25.33 6.59
CA GLN A 281 -7.49 26.20 5.59
C GLN A 281 -6.97 25.43 4.36
N GLY A 282 -7.69 24.38 3.95
CA GLY A 282 -7.30 23.48 2.87
C GLY A 282 -6.03 22.67 3.15
N GLY A 283 -5.60 22.55 4.41
CA GLY A 283 -4.38 21.82 4.77
C GLY A 283 -3.11 22.43 4.17
N LYS A 284 -3.10 23.73 3.87
CA LYS A 284 -2.06 24.41 3.07
C LYS A 284 -0.62 24.20 3.54
N ASP A 285 -0.40 24.01 4.84
CA ASP A 285 0.92 23.86 5.45
C ASP A 285 1.37 22.39 5.57
N GLY A 286 0.50 21.45 5.22
CA GLY A 286 0.76 20.01 5.29
C GLY A 286 1.10 19.38 3.94
N VAL A 287 1.39 18.08 3.96
CA VAL A 287 1.46 17.21 2.77
C VAL A 287 0.20 16.35 2.75
N LEU A 288 -0.57 16.37 1.67
CA LEU A 288 -1.74 15.51 1.55
C LEU A 288 -1.28 14.07 1.26
N LEU A 289 -1.69 13.12 2.09
CA LEU A 289 -1.49 11.69 1.86
C LEU A 289 -2.87 11.04 1.65
N LEU A 290 -3.02 10.34 0.52
CA LEU A 290 -4.19 9.53 0.19
C LEU A 290 -3.75 8.07 0.03
N VAL A 291 -4.13 7.22 0.99
CA VAL A 291 -3.82 5.79 0.95
C VAL A 291 -5.04 5.02 0.47
N TYR A 292 -4.87 4.30 -0.63
CA TYR A 292 -5.89 3.48 -1.29
C TYR A 292 -7.24 4.21 -1.43
N PRO A 293 -7.26 5.43 -2.02
CA PRO A 293 -8.46 6.25 -2.05
C PRO A 293 -9.59 5.52 -2.78
N MET A 294 -10.80 5.60 -2.24
CA MET A 294 -11.94 4.84 -2.75
C MET A 294 -12.36 5.30 -4.15
N VAL A 295 -12.91 4.37 -4.92
CA VAL A 295 -13.58 4.66 -6.20
C VAL A 295 -15.05 4.94 -5.92
N GLY A 296 -15.48 6.18 -6.13
CA GLY A 296 -16.86 6.60 -5.93
C GLY A 296 -16.98 7.93 -5.19
N GLU A 297 -18.20 8.49 -5.21
CA GLU A 297 -18.60 9.72 -4.48
C GLU A 297 -17.73 10.97 -4.76
N ASP A 298 -16.95 10.93 -5.84
CA ASP A 298 -15.94 11.93 -6.16
C ASP A 298 -14.93 12.16 -5.02
N PHE A 299 -14.71 11.17 -4.14
CA PHE A 299 -13.87 11.32 -2.95
C PHE A 299 -12.48 11.89 -3.29
N THR A 300 -11.76 11.21 -4.19
CA THR A 300 -10.40 11.58 -4.57
C THR A 300 -10.32 12.96 -5.20
N SER A 301 -11.20 13.27 -6.15
CA SER A 301 -11.21 14.56 -6.83
C SER A 301 -11.60 15.70 -5.88
N LYS A 302 -12.55 15.48 -4.97
CA LYS A 302 -12.92 16.44 -3.92
C LYS A 302 -11.75 16.73 -2.99
N MET A 303 -11.03 15.72 -2.51
CA MET A 303 -9.85 15.92 -1.64
C MET A 303 -8.78 16.75 -2.34
N ILE A 304 -8.39 16.35 -3.57
CA ILE A 304 -7.34 17.02 -4.33
C ILE A 304 -7.71 18.49 -4.65
N LYS A 305 -8.97 18.77 -5.02
CA LYS A 305 -9.45 20.13 -5.32
C LYS A 305 -9.58 21.01 -4.06
N ALA A 306 -9.93 20.42 -2.92
CA ALA A 306 -10.03 21.11 -1.63
C ALA A 306 -8.67 21.47 -1.04
N TYR A 307 -7.67 20.62 -1.26
CA TYR A 307 -6.32 20.81 -0.76
C TYR A 307 -5.66 22.06 -1.37
N LYS A 308 -5.01 22.85 -0.52
CA LYS A 308 -4.38 24.14 -0.87
C LYS A 308 -2.88 24.15 -0.66
N GLY A 309 -2.29 23.03 -0.23
CA GLY A 309 -0.84 22.91 -0.11
C GLY A 309 -0.19 22.64 -1.47
N THR A 310 1.06 22.17 -1.42
CA THR A 310 1.91 22.06 -2.62
C THR A 310 2.27 20.63 -2.98
N THR A 311 2.00 19.65 -2.10
CA THR A 311 2.50 18.29 -2.26
C THR A 311 1.38 17.28 -1.99
N ILE A 312 1.10 16.42 -2.96
CA ILE A 312 0.15 15.32 -2.85
C ILE A 312 0.93 14.01 -2.99
N ILE A 313 0.68 13.09 -2.07
CA ILE A 313 1.20 11.74 -2.10
C ILE A 313 -0.01 10.81 -2.16
N ALA A 314 0.01 9.88 -3.10
CA ALA A 314 -1.03 8.86 -3.23
C ALA A 314 -0.42 7.47 -3.30
N ALA A 315 -0.92 6.55 -2.47
CA ALA A 315 -0.58 5.13 -2.55
C ALA A 315 -1.80 4.38 -3.08
N GLY A 316 -1.70 3.72 -4.23
CA GLY A 316 -2.84 3.04 -4.84
C GLY A 316 -2.50 2.40 -6.17
N SER A 317 -3.53 1.97 -6.91
CA SER A 317 -3.34 1.16 -8.11
C SER A 317 -2.68 1.97 -9.23
N GLN A 318 -1.69 1.37 -9.89
CA GLN A 318 -0.96 1.97 -11.02
C GLN A 318 -1.37 1.40 -12.38
N ASN A 319 -2.44 0.63 -12.43
CA ASN A 319 -3.05 0.16 -13.67
C ASN A 319 -4.54 0.51 -13.72
N GLY A 320 -5.15 0.32 -14.90
CA GLY A 320 -6.55 0.68 -15.17
C GLY A 320 -7.60 -0.28 -14.61
N ASN A 321 -7.30 -1.03 -13.53
CA ASN A 321 -8.24 -2.01 -12.98
C ASN A 321 -9.48 -1.37 -12.32
N GLY A 322 -9.39 -0.09 -11.93
CA GLY A 322 -10.44 0.68 -11.29
C GLY A 322 -10.66 0.37 -9.80
N TYR A 323 -9.64 -0.10 -9.07
CA TYR A 323 -9.78 -0.36 -7.62
C TYR A 323 -9.58 0.86 -6.73
N THR A 324 -8.79 1.84 -7.17
CA THR A 324 -8.48 3.04 -6.38
C THR A 324 -8.64 4.31 -7.20
N ALA A 325 -8.91 5.42 -6.51
CA ALA A 325 -8.99 6.78 -7.02
C ALA A 325 -10.14 7.01 -8.02
N PHE A 326 -10.05 6.39 -9.20
CA PHE A 326 -10.97 6.57 -10.32
C PHE A 326 -11.27 5.24 -11.00
N ALA A 327 -12.52 5.06 -11.43
CA ALA A 327 -12.99 3.78 -11.98
C ALA A 327 -12.39 3.43 -13.36
N LYS A 328 -11.96 4.45 -14.13
CA LYS A 328 -11.63 4.31 -15.57
C LYS A 328 -10.23 4.82 -15.93
N GLU A 329 -9.48 5.35 -14.98
CA GLU A 329 -8.14 5.88 -15.21
C GLU A 329 -7.32 5.82 -13.93
N THR A 330 -6.00 5.92 -14.06
CA THR A 330 -5.09 6.01 -12.92
C THR A 330 -5.04 7.43 -12.37
N ILE A 331 -4.63 7.59 -11.11
CA ILE A 331 -4.56 8.92 -10.49
C ILE A 331 -3.60 9.88 -11.21
N ASP A 332 -2.50 9.38 -11.76
CA ASP A 332 -1.55 10.21 -12.49
C ASP A 332 -2.09 10.70 -13.83
N ALA A 333 -2.84 9.85 -14.55
CA ALA A 333 -3.54 10.26 -15.77
C ALA A 333 -4.60 11.33 -15.46
N TRP A 334 -5.36 11.16 -14.38
CA TRP A 334 -6.35 12.13 -13.94
C TRP A 334 -5.70 13.47 -13.54
N VAL A 335 -4.64 13.44 -12.72
CA VAL A 335 -3.93 14.66 -12.29
C VAL A 335 -3.34 15.41 -13.49
N ALA A 336 -2.71 14.72 -14.43
CA ALA A 336 -2.15 15.35 -15.62
C ALA A 336 -3.21 16.07 -16.48
N ARG A 337 -4.44 15.53 -16.52
CA ARG A 337 -5.55 16.07 -17.30
C ARG A 337 -6.30 17.19 -16.59
N GLU A 338 -6.57 17.04 -15.30
CA GLU A 338 -7.46 17.92 -14.52
C GLU A 338 -6.72 18.99 -13.73
N MET A 339 -5.43 18.79 -13.46
CA MET A 339 -4.63 19.62 -12.56
C MET A 339 -3.36 20.11 -13.26
N PRO A 340 -3.46 20.95 -14.32
CA PRO A 340 -2.30 21.36 -15.14
C PRO A 340 -1.23 22.15 -14.40
N SER A 341 -1.54 22.63 -13.18
CA SER A 341 -0.56 23.27 -12.28
C SER A 341 0.21 22.28 -11.41
N TRP A 342 0.08 20.97 -11.64
CA TRP A 342 0.72 19.91 -10.89
C TRP A 342 1.53 19.01 -11.82
N SER A 343 2.67 18.52 -11.33
CA SER A 343 3.50 17.56 -12.04
C SER A 343 3.73 16.32 -11.18
N LYS A 344 3.70 15.15 -11.81
CA LYS A 344 4.16 13.90 -11.18
C LYS A 344 5.69 13.95 -11.07
N THR A 345 6.21 13.97 -9.86
CA THR A 345 7.66 14.05 -9.59
C THR A 345 8.28 12.71 -9.26
N LEU A 346 7.46 11.73 -8.85
CA LEU A 346 7.90 10.38 -8.51
C LEU A 346 6.75 9.36 -8.68
N GLN A 347 7.11 8.16 -9.14
CA GLN A 347 6.31 6.95 -9.07
C GLN A 347 7.22 5.75 -8.75
N ILE A 348 6.98 5.07 -7.63
CA ILE A 348 7.68 3.82 -7.28
C ILE A 348 6.68 2.70 -7.05
N PRO A 349 7.01 1.44 -7.40
CA PRO A 349 6.12 0.32 -7.10
C PRO A 349 5.99 0.12 -5.59
N LEU A 350 4.83 -0.39 -5.18
CA LEU A 350 4.56 -0.83 -3.81
C LEU A 350 4.34 -2.34 -3.76
N PRO A 351 4.56 -2.97 -2.59
CA PRO A 351 4.20 -4.37 -2.38
C PRO A 351 2.72 -4.59 -2.70
N SER A 352 2.46 -5.38 -3.75
CA SER A 352 1.13 -5.61 -4.31
C SER A 352 0.66 -7.01 -3.98
N PHE A 353 -0.52 -7.14 -3.36
CA PHE A 353 -1.14 -8.45 -3.13
C PHE A 353 -1.43 -9.17 -4.46
N ALA A 354 -1.66 -10.48 -4.42
CA ALA A 354 -2.00 -11.25 -5.61
C ALA A 354 -3.16 -10.60 -6.40
N ALA A 355 -2.96 -10.46 -7.71
CA ALA A 355 -3.86 -9.75 -8.64
C ALA A 355 -3.99 -8.22 -8.44
N LYS A 356 -3.12 -7.60 -7.64
CA LYS A 356 -3.03 -6.14 -7.48
C LYS A 356 -1.76 -5.59 -8.12
N ASP A 357 -1.73 -4.28 -8.29
CA ASP A 357 -0.62 -3.56 -8.91
C ASP A 357 -0.60 -2.13 -8.38
N GLU A 358 0.18 -1.91 -7.34
CA GLU A 358 0.14 -0.73 -6.49
C GLU A 358 1.44 0.07 -6.62
N ALA A 359 1.33 1.39 -6.49
CA ALA A 359 2.46 2.32 -6.48
C ALA A 359 2.25 3.49 -5.53
N LEU A 360 3.35 4.13 -5.18
CA LEU A 360 3.37 5.44 -4.56
C LEU A 360 3.59 6.49 -5.66
N PHE A 361 2.69 7.46 -5.75
CA PHE A 361 2.78 8.62 -6.60
C PHE A 361 3.05 9.87 -5.75
N VAL A 362 3.91 10.75 -6.24
CA VAL A 362 4.10 12.08 -5.67
C VAL A 362 3.83 13.12 -6.75
N PHE A 363 3.01 14.10 -6.40
CA PHE A 363 2.70 15.25 -7.22
C PHE A 363 3.10 16.52 -6.48
N GLU A 364 3.82 17.40 -7.18
CA GLU A 364 4.17 18.72 -6.66
C GLU A 364 3.52 19.79 -7.54
N LYS A 365 3.16 20.90 -6.93
CA LYS A 365 2.66 22.06 -7.64
C LYS A 365 3.80 22.70 -8.44
N ILE A 366 3.56 22.97 -9.71
CA ILE A 366 4.50 23.68 -10.58
C ILE A 366 4.54 25.13 -10.10
N GLU A 367 5.71 25.61 -9.71
CA GLU A 367 5.91 27.03 -9.46
C GLU A 367 5.64 27.78 -10.77
N ALA A 368 4.69 28.72 -10.74
CA ALA A 368 4.48 29.61 -11.87
C ALA A 368 5.75 30.44 -12.02
N ASN A 369 6.63 30.08 -12.95
CA ASN A 369 7.76 30.91 -13.32
C ASN A 369 7.23 32.31 -13.57
N GLY A 370 7.63 33.26 -12.72
CA GLY A 370 7.27 34.65 -12.85
C GLY A 370 7.72 35.14 -14.22
N GLN A 371 6.76 35.31 -15.14
CA GLN A 371 6.90 36.28 -16.21
C GLN A 371 6.84 37.68 -15.57
N GLY A 372 7.94 38.05 -14.90
CA GLY A 372 8.24 39.43 -14.58
C GLY A 372 8.42 40.18 -15.89
N GLY A 373 7.62 41.21 -16.09
CA GLY A 373 7.59 41.99 -17.31
C GLY A 373 8.96 42.58 -17.64
N ASN A 374 9.43 42.27 -18.85
CA ASN A 374 10.26 43.20 -19.61
C ASN A 374 9.31 44.01 -20.50
N GLY A 375 8.70 45.03 -19.89
CA GLY A 375 8.24 46.20 -20.62
C GLY A 375 9.36 47.22 -20.57
N ALA A 376 10.05 47.39 -21.69
CA ALA A 376 10.77 48.61 -22.04
C ALA A 376 10.04 49.26 -23.21
#